data_AF-A0A259BAM5-F1
#
_entry.id   AF-A0A259BAM5-F1
#
_cell.length_a   1.000
_cell.length_b   1.000
_cell.length_c   1.000
_cell.angle_alpha   90.00
_cell.angle_beta   90.00
_cell.angle_gamma   90.00
#
_symmetry.space_group_name_H-M   'P 1'
#
loop_
_entity.id
_entity.type
_entity.pdbx_description
1 polymer ?
#
loop_
_entity_poly.entity_id
_entity_poly.type
_entity_poly.pdbx_seq_one_letter_code
_entity_poly.pdbx_strand_id
1 'polypeptide(L)'
;MFIPRYSLAAALVSATLLVTGCGGGGSATTAAANTTVAATQAPTESYISYLAANYASYTTAGTSNSPVATFDDTNMSVRWAIATQTTEQANNLKSHVIYMEQAILSGQNPRAWDKLFLMDAYMDQSHTYTTTITVNGTEVVIDKVANNACAYELIKTHAQGVGGWFFHGDIKVSFSNLADQIIALPACDAERAGLNAYIAAKQTALPKGITLIPAQ
;
A
#
# COMPACT_ATOMS: atom_id res chain seq x y z
N MET A 1 -10.96 -34.72 -33.41
CA MET A 1 -10.10 -33.98 -34.37
C MET A 1 -8.84 -33.56 -33.63
N PHE A 2 -7.67 -33.86 -34.20
CA PHE A 2 -6.33 -33.92 -33.59
C PHE A 2 -5.61 -32.55 -33.51
N ILE A 3 -4.97 -32.28 -32.34
CA ILE A 3 -3.69 -31.60 -31.95
C ILE A 3 -2.84 -30.96 -33.09
N PRO A 4 -2.11 -29.79 -32.96
CA PRO A 4 -1.10 -29.41 -31.91
C PRO A 4 -1.08 -27.93 -31.45
N ARG A 5 -0.50 -27.46 -30.32
CA ARG A 5 0.77 -27.68 -29.57
C ARG A 5 2.06 -27.37 -30.33
N TYR A 6 2.50 -26.10 -30.29
CA TYR A 6 3.86 -25.71 -30.63
C TYR A 6 4.71 -25.50 -29.37
N SER A 7 5.62 -26.44 -29.14
CA SER A 7 6.89 -26.21 -28.46
C SER A 7 7.87 -25.64 -29.48
N LEU A 8 8.65 -24.62 -29.13
CA LEU A 8 9.87 -24.30 -29.86
C LEU A 8 11.03 -24.09 -28.89
N ALA A 9 12.12 -24.76 -29.25
CA ALA A 9 13.33 -24.97 -28.51
C ALA A 9 14.16 -23.68 -28.36
N ALA A 10 14.79 -23.52 -27.19
CA ALA A 10 15.86 -22.57 -26.99
C ALA A 10 17.17 -23.18 -27.53
N ALA A 11 17.76 -22.53 -28.52
CA ALA A 11 19.10 -22.84 -29.02
C ALA A 11 20.13 -22.11 -28.15
N LEU A 12 21.06 -22.90 -27.58
CA LEU A 12 22.33 -22.43 -27.04
C LEU A 12 23.21 -21.91 -28.18
N VAL A 13 23.75 -20.70 -28.04
CA VAL A 13 24.99 -20.30 -28.73
C VAL A 13 25.87 -19.57 -27.73
N SER A 14 26.98 -20.23 -27.40
CA SER A 14 28.15 -19.65 -26.75
C SER A 14 28.90 -18.76 -27.75
N ALA A 15 29.32 -17.57 -27.31
CA ALA A 15 30.47 -16.88 -27.89
C ALA A 15 31.15 -16.03 -26.82
N THR A 16 32.45 -16.26 -26.68
CA THR A 16 33.38 -15.60 -25.75
C THR A 16 34.30 -14.66 -26.54
N LEU A 17 34.96 -13.74 -25.82
CA LEU A 17 36.07 -12.83 -26.21
C LEU A 17 35.70 -11.56 -26.99
N LEU A 18 36.30 -10.37 -26.83
CA LEU A 18 37.18 -9.72 -25.83
C LEU A 18 37.46 -8.28 -26.38
N VAL A 19 37.88 -7.35 -25.50
CA VAL A 19 38.77 -6.18 -25.76
C VAL A 19 38.17 -4.82 -26.25
N THR A 20 38.21 -3.88 -25.29
CA THR A 20 38.60 -2.44 -25.30
C THR A 20 38.03 -1.42 -26.30
N GLY A 21 37.58 -0.29 -25.75
CA GLY A 21 37.56 1.02 -26.41
C GLY A 21 37.16 2.14 -25.44
N CYS A 22 38.12 2.99 -25.07
CA CYS A 22 37.89 4.26 -24.38
C CYS A 22 37.70 5.35 -25.45
N GLY A 23 36.66 6.17 -25.35
CA GLY A 23 36.43 7.30 -26.26
C GLY A 23 35.05 7.89 -26.12
N GLY A 24 34.95 9.11 -25.57
CA GLY A 24 33.71 9.82 -25.34
C GLY A 24 33.17 10.57 -26.57
N GLY A 25 31.98 11.14 -26.40
CA GLY A 25 31.46 12.22 -27.25
C GLY A 25 30.07 11.98 -27.85
N GLY A 26 29.05 12.48 -27.15
CA GLY A 26 27.92 13.22 -27.74
C GLY A 26 26.80 12.49 -28.49
N SER A 27 25.57 12.85 -28.11
CA SER A 27 24.28 12.68 -28.80
C SER A 27 23.50 11.41 -28.47
N ALA A 28 22.80 11.45 -27.32
CA ALA A 28 21.68 10.55 -27.06
C ALA A 28 20.40 11.19 -27.62
N THR A 29 19.98 10.66 -28.77
CA THR A 29 18.60 10.67 -29.24
C THR A 29 17.67 10.13 -28.16
N THR A 30 16.51 10.75 -28.04
CA THR A 30 15.38 10.35 -27.18
C THR A 30 14.87 8.97 -27.57
N ALA A 31 15.41 7.94 -26.94
CA ALA A 31 14.79 6.63 -26.86
C ALA A 31 13.92 6.58 -25.60
N ALA A 32 12.62 6.38 -25.79
CA ALA A 32 11.69 6.07 -24.72
C ALA A 32 12.19 4.82 -23.98
N ALA A 33 12.77 5.04 -22.79
CA ALA A 33 13.11 3.96 -21.88
C ALA A 33 11.80 3.35 -21.41
N ASN A 34 11.47 2.19 -21.97
CA ASN A 34 10.51 1.27 -21.37
C ASN A 34 11.18 0.73 -20.10
N THR A 35 11.16 1.52 -19.03
CA THR A 35 11.71 1.14 -17.74
C THR A 35 10.67 0.24 -17.10
N THR A 36 10.76 -1.06 -17.38
CA THR A 36 10.33 -2.07 -16.40
C THR A 36 11.21 -1.86 -15.17
N VAL A 37 10.73 -1.02 -14.25
CA VAL A 37 11.34 -0.83 -12.94
C VAL A 37 11.30 -2.21 -12.28
N ALA A 38 12.46 -2.86 -12.15
CA ALA A 38 12.58 -3.97 -11.23
C ALA A 38 12.06 -3.43 -9.89
N ALA A 39 10.96 -3.99 -9.40
CA ALA A 39 10.27 -3.51 -8.21
C ALA A 39 11.28 -3.55 -7.05
N THR A 40 11.97 -2.44 -6.84
CA THR A 40 12.94 -2.29 -5.78
C THR A 40 12.12 -2.39 -4.53
N GLN A 41 12.42 -3.37 -3.67
CA GLN A 41 11.63 -3.65 -2.48
C GLN A 41 11.33 -2.33 -1.78
N ALA A 42 10.04 -1.99 -1.64
CA ALA A 42 9.60 -0.78 -0.96
C ALA A 42 10.32 -0.79 0.37
N PRO A 43 11.09 0.26 0.66
CA PRO A 43 11.83 0.28 1.89
C PRO A 43 10.82 0.08 3.02
N THR A 44 11.14 -0.84 3.93
CA THR A 44 10.29 -1.19 5.07
C THR A 44 10.01 0.00 5.99
N GLU A 45 10.71 1.12 5.76
CA GLU A 45 10.58 2.37 6.49
C GLU A 45 10.52 3.62 5.61
N SER A 46 11.18 3.73 4.44
CA SER A 46 11.40 5.04 3.80
C SER A 46 10.11 5.81 3.46
N TYR A 47 9.02 5.12 3.12
CA TYR A 47 7.73 5.75 2.82
C TYR A 47 6.88 5.97 4.07
N ILE A 48 7.13 5.22 5.15
CA ILE A 48 6.67 5.56 6.51
C ILE A 48 7.41 6.80 7.02
N SER A 49 8.70 6.95 6.70
CA SER A 49 9.51 8.12 7.05
C SER A 49 9.03 9.37 6.31
N TYR A 50 8.53 9.24 5.07
CA TYR A 50 7.85 10.35 4.41
C TYR A 50 6.64 10.81 5.22
N LEU A 51 5.76 9.89 5.61
CA LEU A 51 4.61 10.20 6.48
C LEU A 51 5.06 10.80 7.83
N ALA A 52 6.11 10.25 8.44
CA ALA A 52 6.71 10.75 9.68
C ALA A 52 7.21 12.20 9.57
N ALA A 53 7.79 12.56 8.44
CA ALA A 53 8.36 13.88 8.20
C ALA A 53 7.29 14.92 7.83
N ASN A 54 6.13 14.48 7.34
CA ASN A 54 5.15 15.38 6.72
C ASN A 54 3.82 15.49 7.50
N TYR A 55 3.60 14.72 8.58
CA TYR A 55 2.33 14.77 9.33
C TYR A 55 1.94 16.18 9.80
N ALA A 56 2.89 17.03 10.18
CA ALA A 56 2.63 18.42 10.60
C ALA A 56 2.09 19.32 9.46
N SER A 57 2.12 18.86 8.21
CA SER A 57 1.59 19.58 7.04
C SER A 57 0.07 19.50 6.91
N TYR A 58 -0.62 18.73 7.76
CA TYR A 58 -2.07 18.56 7.71
C TYR A 58 -2.76 19.45 8.74
N THR A 59 -3.90 20.04 8.35
CA THR A 59 -4.58 21.09 9.13
C THR A 59 -5.08 20.64 10.50
N THR A 60 -5.33 19.34 10.66
CA THR A 60 -5.84 18.73 11.89
C THR A 60 -4.80 17.88 12.63
N ALA A 61 -3.56 17.85 12.13
CA ALA A 61 -2.50 17.07 12.75
C ALA A 61 -2.19 17.56 14.18
N GLY A 62 -1.95 16.62 15.10
CA GLY A 62 -1.65 16.86 16.50
C GLY A 62 -2.84 17.39 17.32
N THR A 63 -4.02 17.48 16.72
CA THR A 63 -5.26 17.90 17.42
C THR A 63 -6.13 16.70 17.73
N SER A 64 -7.09 16.86 18.66
CA SER A 64 -8.13 15.85 18.92
C SER A 64 -9.06 15.61 17.73
N ASN A 65 -8.99 16.45 16.68
CA ASN A 65 -9.91 16.49 15.55
C ASN A 65 -9.25 15.92 14.29
N SER A 66 -8.59 14.76 14.39
CA SER A 66 -8.03 14.04 13.23
C SER A 66 -9.08 13.88 12.12
N PRO A 67 -8.69 13.87 10.82
CA PRO A 67 -9.66 13.81 9.74
C PRO A 67 -10.53 12.56 9.89
N VAL A 68 -11.84 12.76 10.01
CA VAL A 68 -12.80 11.68 10.25
C VAL A 68 -13.24 11.11 8.91
N ALA A 69 -13.06 9.80 8.74
CA ALA A 69 -13.62 9.10 7.58
C ALA A 69 -15.14 8.97 7.74
N THR A 70 -15.87 9.11 6.64
CA THR A 70 -17.30 8.80 6.57
C THR A 70 -17.49 7.38 6.04
N PHE A 71 -18.51 6.70 6.58
CA PHE A 71 -18.81 5.30 6.26
C PHE A 71 -20.21 5.19 5.70
N ASP A 72 -20.35 4.46 4.61
CA ASP A 72 -21.63 4.09 4.01
C ASP A 72 -21.75 2.58 4.04
N ASP A 73 -22.43 2.07 5.07
CA ASP A 73 -22.63 0.63 5.26
C ASP A 73 -23.51 0.01 4.18
N THR A 74 -24.33 0.80 3.47
CA THR A 74 -25.19 0.29 2.39
C THR A 74 -24.36 0.01 1.14
N ASN A 75 -23.47 0.92 0.79
CA ASN A 75 -22.59 0.79 -0.38
C ASN A 75 -21.22 0.18 -0.06
N MET A 76 -20.99 -0.23 1.20
CA MET A 76 -19.71 -0.73 1.70
C MET A 76 -18.54 0.19 1.31
N SER A 77 -18.74 1.51 1.48
CA SER A 77 -17.77 2.50 1.07
C SER A 77 -17.27 3.36 2.23
N VAL A 78 -16.02 3.78 2.11
CA VAL A 78 -15.33 4.66 3.05
C VAL A 78 -14.82 5.85 2.28
N ARG A 79 -15.15 7.05 2.75
CA ARG A 79 -14.61 8.29 2.19
C ARG A 79 -13.80 9.00 3.23
N TRP A 80 -12.59 9.39 2.86
CA TRP A 80 -11.68 10.10 3.75
C TRP A 80 -11.19 11.39 3.12
N ALA A 81 -11.69 12.51 3.63
CA ALA A 81 -11.28 13.85 3.22
C ALA A 81 -10.22 14.38 4.19
N ILE A 82 -9.03 14.68 3.67
CA ILE A 82 -7.85 15.12 4.42
C ILE A 82 -7.47 16.51 3.94
N ALA A 83 -7.62 17.50 4.82
CA ALA A 83 -7.24 18.88 4.53
C ALA A 83 -5.76 19.13 4.83
N THR A 84 -5.05 19.67 3.83
CA THR A 84 -3.64 20.11 3.88
C THR A 84 -3.57 21.64 3.94
N GLN A 85 -2.39 22.20 4.23
CA GLN A 85 -2.21 23.65 4.24
C GLN A 85 -1.97 24.20 2.82
N THR A 86 -1.39 23.40 1.92
CA THR A 86 -1.10 23.79 0.54
C THR A 86 -1.49 22.70 -0.47
N THR A 87 -1.75 23.10 -1.71
CA THR A 87 -2.01 22.19 -2.83
C THR A 87 -0.83 21.25 -3.11
N GLU A 88 0.41 21.73 -2.89
CA GLU A 88 1.61 20.89 -3.02
C GLU A 88 1.60 19.75 -2.00
N GLN A 89 1.26 20.03 -0.74
CA GLN A 89 1.12 19.00 0.29
C GLN A 89 -0.01 18.00 -0.04
N ALA A 90 -1.12 18.48 -0.62
CA ALA A 90 -2.20 17.61 -1.07
C ALA A 90 -1.73 16.65 -2.18
N ASN A 91 -1.00 17.18 -3.18
CA ASN A 91 -0.42 16.37 -4.25
C ASN A 91 0.64 15.38 -3.75
N ASN A 92 1.44 15.78 -2.76
CA ASN A 92 2.45 14.90 -2.18
C ASN A 92 1.80 13.75 -1.39
N LEU A 93 0.74 14.03 -0.61
CA LEU A 93 -0.03 12.98 0.05
C LEU A 93 -0.68 12.02 -0.96
N LYS A 94 -1.32 12.53 -2.02
CA LYS A 94 -1.84 11.70 -3.11
C LYS A 94 -0.74 10.81 -3.69
N SER A 95 0.43 11.37 -3.99
CA SER A 95 1.55 10.62 -4.55
C SER A 95 2.05 9.53 -3.61
N HIS A 96 2.05 9.81 -2.30
CA HIS A 96 2.38 8.81 -1.29
C HIS A 96 1.37 7.64 -1.30
N VAL A 97 0.07 7.92 -1.30
CA VAL A 97 -0.95 6.85 -1.29
C VAL A 97 -0.87 6.02 -2.58
N ILE A 98 -0.75 6.66 -3.74
CA ILE A 98 -0.55 5.97 -5.03
C ILE A 98 0.69 5.10 -5.01
N TYR A 99 1.80 5.60 -4.45
CA TYR A 99 3.02 4.81 -4.33
C TYR A 99 2.80 3.55 -3.48
N MET A 100 2.11 3.69 -2.34
CA MET A 100 1.82 2.56 -1.45
C MET A 100 0.93 1.51 -2.12
N GLU A 101 -0.09 1.94 -2.85
CA GLU A 101 -0.95 1.04 -3.66
C GLU A 101 -0.13 0.31 -4.73
N GLN A 102 0.71 1.02 -5.48
CA GLN A 102 1.57 0.39 -6.48
C GLN A 102 2.57 -0.59 -5.87
N ALA A 103 3.13 -0.26 -4.70
CA ALA A 103 4.02 -1.17 -3.97
C ALA A 103 3.27 -2.46 -3.60
N ILE A 104 2.06 -2.34 -3.04
CA ILE A 104 1.20 -3.49 -2.71
C ILE A 104 0.87 -4.31 -3.96
N LEU A 105 0.41 -3.68 -5.04
CA LEU A 105 0.05 -4.37 -6.29
C LEU A 105 1.25 -5.04 -6.97
N SER A 106 2.48 -4.56 -6.72
CA SER A 106 3.72 -5.21 -7.15
C SER A 106 4.20 -6.34 -6.22
N GLY A 107 3.39 -6.72 -5.22
CA GLY A 107 3.67 -7.83 -4.29
C GLY A 107 4.53 -7.45 -3.08
N GLN A 108 4.79 -6.15 -2.88
CA GLN A 108 5.59 -5.66 -1.76
C GLN A 108 4.73 -5.43 -0.51
N ASN A 109 5.38 -5.38 0.65
CA ASN A 109 4.72 -5.25 1.96
C ASN A 109 5.48 -4.24 2.84
N PRO A 110 5.25 -2.93 2.67
CA PRO A 110 6.03 -1.88 3.34
C PRO A 110 5.97 -1.96 4.87
N ARG A 111 4.85 -2.45 5.43
CA ARG A 111 4.66 -2.71 6.86
C ARG A 111 4.46 -4.20 7.14
N ALA A 112 5.38 -5.03 6.64
CA ALA A 112 5.30 -6.48 6.81
C ALA A 112 5.27 -6.97 8.27
N TRP A 113 5.61 -6.14 9.25
CA TRP A 113 5.49 -6.48 10.67
C TRP A 113 4.08 -6.24 11.24
N ASP A 114 3.21 -5.56 10.50
CA ASP A 114 1.86 -5.20 10.91
C ASP A 114 0.80 -6.04 10.17
N LYS A 115 0.03 -6.83 10.91
CA LYS A 115 -0.97 -7.72 10.29
C LYS A 115 -2.08 -6.96 9.56
N LEU A 116 -2.45 -5.74 10.00
CA LEU A 116 -3.51 -4.98 9.32
C LEU A 116 -3.06 -4.55 7.93
N PHE A 117 -1.79 -4.15 7.79
CA PHE A 117 -1.22 -3.79 6.49
C PHE A 117 -0.98 -5.01 5.59
N LEU A 118 -0.65 -6.17 6.16
CA LEU A 118 -0.58 -7.42 5.40
C LEU A 118 -1.97 -7.87 4.92
N MET A 119 -3.00 -7.70 5.76
CA MET A 119 -4.39 -7.96 5.41
C MET A 119 -4.85 -7.02 4.28
N ASP A 120 -4.52 -5.72 4.36
CA ASP A 120 -4.75 -4.75 3.28
C ASP A 120 -4.08 -5.16 1.98
N ALA A 121 -2.80 -5.56 2.06
CA ALA A 121 -2.05 -6.00 0.88
C ALA A 121 -2.66 -7.24 0.21
N TYR A 122 -3.06 -8.25 0.99
CA TYR A 122 -3.74 -9.44 0.47
C TYR A 122 -5.04 -9.09 -0.24
N MET A 123 -5.85 -8.23 0.37
CA MET A 123 -7.17 -7.87 -0.12
C MET A 123 -7.14 -6.97 -1.36
N ASP A 124 -6.18 -6.05 -1.42
CA ASP A 124 -5.95 -5.20 -2.59
C ASP A 124 -5.41 -6.02 -3.78
N GLN A 125 -4.42 -6.90 -3.54
CA GLN A 125 -3.92 -7.85 -4.55
C GLN A 125 -5.02 -8.81 -5.05
N SER A 126 -6.00 -9.14 -4.21
CA SER A 126 -7.16 -9.95 -4.57
C SER A 126 -8.32 -9.13 -5.15
N HIS A 127 -8.15 -7.81 -5.32
CA HIS A 127 -9.14 -6.87 -5.84
C HIS A 127 -10.50 -6.93 -5.12
N THR A 128 -10.47 -7.13 -3.80
CA THR A 128 -11.68 -7.20 -2.96
C THR A 128 -12.23 -5.83 -2.57
N TYR A 129 -11.51 -4.76 -2.88
CA TYR A 129 -12.00 -3.39 -2.86
C TYR A 129 -11.31 -2.56 -3.95
N THR A 130 -11.78 -1.35 -4.17
CA THR A 130 -11.15 -0.35 -5.06
C THR A 130 -10.81 0.91 -4.28
N THR A 131 -9.76 1.62 -4.68
CA THR A 131 -9.43 2.95 -4.16
C THR A 131 -9.47 3.99 -5.28
N THR A 132 -10.01 5.17 -4.99
CA THR A 132 -9.96 6.35 -5.84
C THR A 132 -9.42 7.53 -5.04
N ILE A 133 -8.46 8.25 -5.62
CA ILE A 133 -7.80 9.39 -4.94
C ILE A 133 -7.95 10.66 -5.79
N THR A 134 -8.64 11.65 -5.23
CA THR A 134 -8.85 12.96 -5.87
C THR A 134 -8.25 14.09 -5.03
N VAL A 135 -7.86 15.18 -5.69
CA VAL A 135 -7.33 16.38 -5.04
C VAL A 135 -8.19 17.57 -5.45
N ASN A 136 -8.76 18.25 -4.47
CA ASN A 136 -9.61 19.42 -4.64
C ASN A 136 -8.96 20.60 -3.93
N GLY A 137 -8.05 21.30 -4.61
CA GLY A 137 -7.26 22.37 -4.01
C GLY A 137 -6.34 21.83 -2.90
N THR A 138 -6.62 22.18 -1.65
CA THR A 138 -5.87 21.73 -0.47
C THR A 138 -6.51 20.51 0.21
N GLU A 139 -7.50 19.87 -0.40
CA GLU A 139 -8.12 18.66 0.14
C GLU A 139 -7.73 17.44 -0.69
N VAL A 140 -7.32 16.37 -0.03
CA VAL A 140 -7.15 15.04 -0.62
C VAL A 140 -8.32 14.18 -0.20
N VAL A 141 -9.04 13.61 -1.16
CA VAL A 141 -10.13 12.67 -0.90
C VAL A 141 -9.69 11.28 -1.34
N ILE A 142 -9.76 10.35 -0.41
CA ILE A 142 -9.52 8.92 -0.63
C ILE A 142 -10.86 8.21 -0.46
N ASP A 143 -11.42 7.69 -1.54
CA ASP A 143 -12.62 6.88 -1.55
C ASP A 143 -12.23 5.41 -1.71
N LYS A 144 -12.70 4.54 -0.83
CA LYS A 144 -12.58 3.08 -0.97
C LYS A 144 -13.95 2.43 -1.04
N VAL A 145 -14.14 1.47 -1.94
CA VAL A 145 -15.39 0.71 -2.09
C VAL A 145 -15.08 -0.78 -2.05
N ALA A 146 -15.66 -1.50 -1.07
CA ALA A 146 -15.44 -2.92 -0.88
C ALA A 146 -16.46 -3.76 -1.66
N ASN A 147 -16.00 -4.90 -2.19
CA ASN A 147 -16.81 -5.87 -2.92
C ASN A 147 -17.41 -6.94 -1.99
N ASN A 148 -16.94 -7.01 -0.74
CA ASN A 148 -17.45 -7.92 0.28
C ASN A 148 -17.33 -7.32 1.69
N ALA A 149 -18.03 -7.93 2.66
CA ALA A 149 -18.10 -7.44 4.02
C ALA A 149 -16.74 -7.49 4.77
N CYS A 150 -15.90 -8.51 4.51
CA CYS A 150 -14.59 -8.61 5.15
C CYS A 150 -13.66 -7.45 4.73
N ALA A 151 -13.64 -7.13 3.43
CA ALA A 151 -12.92 -5.99 2.89
C ALA A 151 -13.49 -4.67 3.41
N TYR A 152 -14.81 -4.58 3.60
CA TYR A 152 -15.42 -3.38 4.18
C TYR A 152 -14.95 -3.13 5.62
N GLU A 153 -14.99 -4.15 6.48
CA GLU A 153 -14.49 -4.04 7.86
C GLU A 153 -13.00 -3.66 7.91
N LEU A 154 -12.21 -4.19 6.99
CA LEU A 154 -10.81 -3.81 6.82
C LEU A 154 -10.64 -2.33 6.46
N ILE A 155 -11.27 -1.84 5.41
CA ILE A 155 -11.07 -0.46 4.96
C ILE A 155 -11.61 0.56 5.97
N LYS A 156 -12.68 0.23 6.72
CA LYS A 156 -13.15 1.02 7.86
C LYS A 156 -12.11 1.09 8.96
N THR A 157 -11.62 -0.07 9.39
CA THR A 157 -10.66 -0.16 10.48
C THR A 157 -9.33 0.50 10.10
N HIS A 158 -8.90 0.36 8.85
CA HIS A 158 -7.72 1.03 8.33
C HIS A 158 -7.89 2.55 8.36
N ALA A 159 -9.03 3.08 7.92
CA ALA A 159 -9.30 4.53 7.96
C ALA A 159 -9.37 5.08 9.40
N GLN A 160 -9.98 4.34 10.33
CA GLN A 160 -10.06 4.74 11.74
C GLN A 160 -8.70 4.63 12.46
N GLY A 161 -8.00 3.52 12.27
CA GLY A 161 -6.71 3.23 12.90
C GLY A 161 -5.61 4.13 12.37
N VAL A 162 -5.39 4.13 11.05
CA VAL A 162 -4.39 5.02 10.45
C VAL A 162 -4.77 6.47 10.71
N GLY A 163 -6.05 6.85 10.57
CA GLY A 163 -6.46 8.23 10.81
C GLY A 163 -6.24 8.72 12.23
N GLY A 164 -6.57 7.91 13.24
CA GLY A 164 -6.36 8.29 14.63
C GLY A 164 -4.89 8.43 15.00
N TRP A 165 -4.04 7.49 14.61
CA TRP A 165 -2.65 7.45 15.09
C TRP A 165 -1.69 8.28 14.23
N PHE A 166 -1.85 8.25 12.90
CA PHE A 166 -1.01 9.02 11.99
C PHE A 166 -1.16 10.53 12.18
N PHE A 167 -2.38 11.05 12.21
CA PHE A 167 -2.60 12.49 12.33
C PHE A 167 -2.30 12.99 13.74
N HIS A 168 -2.24 12.14 14.76
CA HIS A 168 -1.70 12.50 16.07
C HIS A 168 -0.15 12.49 16.12
N GLY A 169 0.53 12.15 15.03
CA GLY A 169 1.99 12.08 14.95
C GLY A 169 2.58 10.80 15.55
N ASP A 170 1.74 9.82 15.89
CA ASP A 170 2.19 8.53 16.42
C ASP A 170 2.06 7.44 15.37
N ILE A 171 3.13 7.29 14.59
CA ILE A 171 3.25 6.26 13.57
C ILE A 171 3.96 4.99 14.07
N LYS A 172 4.37 4.97 15.34
CA LYS A 172 5.12 3.85 15.95
C LYS A 172 4.19 2.88 16.64
N VAL A 173 3.09 2.56 15.97
CA VAL A 173 2.07 1.67 16.49
C VAL A 173 1.80 0.51 15.55
N SER A 174 1.51 -0.66 16.09
CA SER A 174 1.03 -1.80 15.34
C SER A 174 -0.46 -2.01 15.54
N PHE A 175 -1.17 -2.23 14.44
CA PHE A 175 -2.61 -2.53 14.39
C PHE A 175 -2.89 -4.03 14.32
N SER A 176 -1.89 -4.87 14.61
CA SER A 176 -2.02 -6.32 14.43
C SER A 176 -3.17 -6.94 15.23
N ASN A 177 -3.48 -6.39 16.42
CA ASN A 177 -4.63 -6.84 17.22
C ASN A 177 -5.97 -6.57 16.53
N LEU A 178 -6.11 -5.44 15.84
CA LEU A 178 -7.33 -5.13 15.10
C LEU A 178 -7.48 -6.07 13.91
N ALA A 179 -6.39 -6.40 13.22
CA ALA A 179 -6.43 -7.39 12.16
C ALA A 179 -6.90 -8.76 12.66
N ASP A 180 -6.39 -9.21 13.82
CA ASP A 180 -6.81 -10.47 14.44
C ASP A 180 -8.32 -10.45 14.79
N GLN A 181 -8.86 -9.32 15.25
CA GLN A 181 -10.30 -9.15 15.48
C GLN A 181 -11.12 -9.24 14.19
N ILE A 182 -10.71 -8.54 13.12
CA ILE A 182 -11.44 -8.56 11.85
C ILE A 182 -11.41 -9.96 11.24
N ILE A 183 -10.25 -10.61 11.21
CA ILE A 183 -10.10 -11.99 10.68
C ILE A 183 -10.99 -12.97 11.45
N ALA A 184 -11.26 -12.71 12.72
CA ALA A 184 -12.14 -13.55 13.53
C ALA A 184 -13.64 -13.38 13.19
N LEU A 185 -14.05 -12.28 12.54
CA LEU A 185 -15.45 -12.00 12.21
C LEU A 185 -16.02 -13.04 11.23
N PRO A 186 -17.32 -13.40 11.34
CA PRO A 186 -17.99 -14.26 10.38
C PRO A 186 -17.94 -13.71 8.93
N ALA A 187 -17.95 -12.38 8.78
CA ALA A 187 -17.81 -11.70 7.50
C ALA A 187 -16.54 -12.11 6.74
N CYS A 188 -15.51 -12.57 7.45
CA CYS A 188 -14.22 -12.96 6.92
C CYS A 188 -14.04 -14.48 6.73
N ASP A 189 -15.05 -15.31 6.97
CA ASP A 189 -14.91 -16.77 6.88
C ASP A 189 -14.36 -17.26 5.54
N ALA A 190 -14.79 -16.64 4.43
CA ALA A 190 -14.32 -16.98 3.09
C ALA A 190 -12.82 -16.65 2.87
N GLU A 191 -12.35 -15.54 3.45
CA GLU A 191 -10.99 -15.03 3.24
C GLU A 191 -10.01 -15.53 4.32
N ARG A 192 -10.52 -15.98 5.47
CA ARG A 192 -9.77 -16.27 6.70
C ARG A 192 -8.56 -17.18 6.46
N ALA A 193 -8.75 -18.25 5.69
CA ALA A 193 -7.66 -19.19 5.41
C ALA A 193 -6.54 -18.54 4.56
N GLY A 194 -6.93 -17.81 3.51
CA GLY A 194 -6.01 -17.09 2.64
C GLY A 194 -5.24 -15.98 3.36
N LEU A 195 -5.95 -15.19 4.16
CA LEU A 195 -5.37 -14.14 5.01
C LEU A 195 -4.34 -14.69 5.99
N ASN A 196 -4.69 -15.74 6.75
CA ASN A 196 -3.76 -16.33 7.71
C ASN A 196 -2.53 -16.93 7.03
N ALA A 197 -2.70 -17.58 5.88
CA ALA A 197 -1.58 -18.11 5.11
C ALA A 197 -0.67 -16.98 4.57
N TYR A 198 -1.26 -15.90 4.06
CA TYR A 198 -0.52 -14.74 3.56
C TYR A 198 0.26 -14.06 4.69
N ILE A 199 -0.39 -13.79 5.82
CA ILE A 199 0.23 -13.18 7.00
C ILE A 199 1.37 -14.07 7.50
N ALA A 200 1.15 -15.37 7.68
CA ALA A 200 2.21 -16.28 8.13
C ALA A 200 3.41 -16.32 7.19
N ALA A 201 3.20 -16.19 5.87
CA ALA A 201 4.27 -16.22 4.88
C ALA A 201 5.04 -14.90 4.75
N LYS A 202 4.41 -13.75 5.08
CA LYS A 202 4.97 -12.42 4.83
C LYS A 202 5.34 -11.67 6.10
N GLN A 203 4.82 -12.08 7.26
CA GLN A 203 5.01 -11.34 8.50
C GLN A 203 6.47 -11.36 8.94
N THR A 204 6.99 -10.18 9.22
CA THR A 204 8.33 -9.99 9.80
C THR A 204 8.23 -9.66 11.29
N ALA A 205 9.36 -9.74 11.99
CA ALA A 205 9.42 -9.40 13.40
C ALA A 205 9.04 -7.93 13.65
N LEU A 206 8.28 -7.69 14.72
CA LEU A 206 7.93 -6.34 15.17
C LEU A 206 9.22 -5.54 15.50
N PRO A 207 9.47 -4.39 14.86
CA PRO A 207 10.64 -3.58 15.14
C PRO A 207 10.64 -3.05 16.58
N LYS A 208 11.84 -2.79 17.12
CA LYS A 208 11.99 -2.18 18.44
C LYS A 208 11.35 -0.79 18.47
N GLY A 209 10.60 -0.51 19.54
CA GLY A 209 9.96 0.79 19.74
C GLY A 209 8.62 0.96 19.02
N ILE A 210 8.06 -0.11 18.46
CA ILE A 210 6.67 -0.14 18.00
C ILE A 210 5.76 -0.64 19.12
N THR A 211 4.71 0.13 19.43
CA THR A 211 3.71 -0.20 20.43
C THR A 211 2.54 -0.94 19.78
N LEU A 212 2.18 -2.11 20.29
CA LEU A 212 0.96 -2.78 19.85
C LEU A 212 -0.25 -2.06 20.46
N ILE A 213 -1.18 -1.60 19.62
CA ILE A 213 -2.38 -0.95 20.15
C ILE A 213 -3.30 -1.98 20.81
N PRO A 214 -4.01 -1.61 21.89
CA PRO A 214 -5.02 -2.48 22.47
C PRO A 214 -6.09 -2.83 21.44
N ALA A 215 -6.59 -4.06 21.53
CA ALA A 215 -7.89 -4.42 20.97
C ALA A 215 -8.95 -3.45 21.51
N GLN A 216 -9.77 -2.87 20.62
CA GLN A 216 -10.91 -2.04 21.00
C GLN A 216 -12.14 -2.89 21.25
#